data_AF-A0A966Y981-F1
#
_entry.id   AF-A0A966Y981-F1
#
_cell.length_a   1.000
_cell.length_b   1.000
_cell.length_c   1.000
_cell.angle_alpha   90.00
_cell.angle_beta   90.00
_cell.angle_gamma   90.00
#
_symmetry.space_group_name_H-M   'P 1'
#
loop_
_entity.id
_entity.type
_entity.pdbx_description
1 polymer ?
#
loop_
_entity_poly.entity_id
_entity_poly.type
_entity_poly.pdbx_seq_one_letter_code
_entity_poly.pdbx_strand_id
1 'polypeptide(L)'
;MKYIYAALTGIAFTTPSFAQNITAEAGLSTLGLYAAPVYDMNENIDIRVPLYFGSQNYKSTEGGTTIDGKIISESVGVMLDYYPSGSWFRISGGLTAGGYNFNASTASLEFDGTTYTRDFDLNIKQDKNIVPVIALG
;
A
#
# COMPACT_ATOMS: atom_id res chain seq x y z
N MET A 1 28.90 8.93 2.57
CA MET A 1 27.57 8.63 1.99
C MET A 1 27.76 7.47 1.01
N LYS A 2 27.20 6.30 1.30
CA LYS A 2 27.45 5.06 0.55
C LYS A 2 26.08 4.48 0.19
N TYR A 3 25.69 4.60 -1.07
CA TYR A 3 24.43 4.05 -1.58
C TYR A 3 24.56 2.53 -1.70
N ILE A 4 23.70 1.78 -1.01
CA ILE A 4 23.59 0.33 -1.17
C ILE A 4 22.39 0.08 -2.07
N TYR A 5 22.65 -0.34 -3.31
CA TYR A 5 21.65 -0.85 -4.22
C TYR A 5 21.31 -2.29 -3.79
N ALA A 6 20.11 -2.51 -3.26
CA ALA A 6 19.61 -3.85 -3.01
C ALA A 6 18.98 -4.40 -4.31
N ALA A 7 19.67 -5.35 -4.94
CA ALA A 7 19.12 -6.10 -6.06
C ALA A 7 18.08 -7.11 -5.53
N LEU A 8 16.84 -7.01 -6.02
CA LEU A 8 15.77 -7.94 -5.72
C LEU A 8 15.94 -9.18 -6.61
N THR A 9 16.55 -10.24 -6.09
CA THR A 9 16.63 -11.53 -6.78
C THR A 9 15.29 -12.25 -6.71
N GLY A 10 14.59 -12.30 -7.85
CA GLY A 10 13.32 -13.03 -7.99
C GLY A 10 13.51 -14.53 -7.85
N ILE A 11 12.75 -15.16 -6.98
CA ILE A 11 12.64 -16.62 -6.88
C ILE A 11 11.64 -17.05 -7.96
N ALA A 12 12.10 -17.81 -8.95
CA ALA A 12 11.24 -18.40 -9.97
C ALA A 12 10.56 -19.65 -9.40
N PHE A 13 9.24 -19.59 -9.21
CA PHE A 13 8.42 -20.77 -8.93
C PHE A 13 7.92 -21.35 -10.27
N THR A 14 8.16 -22.63 -10.51
CA THR A 14 7.61 -23.35 -11.68
C THR A 14 6.13 -23.65 -11.42
N THR A 15 5.22 -23.05 -12.20
CA THR A 15 3.77 -23.27 -12.09
C THR A 15 3.27 -24.30 -13.12
N PRO A 16 2.33 -25.20 -12.77
CA PRO A 16 1.77 -26.21 -13.69
C PRO A 16 0.89 -25.55 -14.78
N SER A 17 0.67 -26.22 -15.92
CA SER A 17 0.08 -25.63 -17.15
C SER A 17 -1.33 -25.04 -17.03
N PHE A 18 -2.07 -25.30 -15.95
CA PHE A 18 -3.35 -24.65 -15.63
C PHE A 18 -3.19 -23.23 -15.07
N ALA A 19 -1.96 -22.80 -14.77
CA ALA A 19 -1.61 -21.51 -14.19
C ALA A 19 -0.97 -20.53 -15.20
N GLN A 20 -1.09 -20.78 -16.51
CA GLN A 20 -0.51 -19.88 -17.53
C GLN A 20 -1.06 -18.45 -17.47
N ASN A 21 -2.27 -18.28 -16.95
CA ASN A 21 -2.95 -16.98 -16.85
C ASN A 21 -3.09 -16.51 -15.39
N ILE A 22 -2.39 -17.16 -14.45
CA ILE A 22 -2.41 -16.75 -13.05
C ILE A 22 -0.99 -16.36 -12.65
N THR A 23 -0.80 -15.07 -12.39
CA THR A 23 0.44 -14.51 -11.87
C THR A 23 0.24 -14.00 -10.44
N ALA A 24 1.32 -13.52 -9.81
CA ALA A 24 1.26 -12.96 -8.46
C ALA A 24 2.18 -11.75 -8.34
N GLU A 25 1.68 -10.71 -7.68
CA GLU A 25 2.39 -9.48 -7.33
C GLU A 25 2.59 -9.45 -5.82
N ALA A 26 3.72 -8.91 -5.36
CA ALA A 26 3.93 -8.59 -3.94
C ALA A 26 4.77 -7.33 -3.83
N GLY A 27 4.55 -6.54 -2.79
CA GLY A 27 5.28 -5.30 -2.64
C GLY A 27 5.01 -4.57 -1.33
N LEU A 28 5.53 -3.35 -1.29
CA LEU A 28 5.35 -2.40 -0.21
C LEU A 28 4.46 -1.26 -0.68
N SER A 29 3.55 -0.85 0.19
CA SER A 29 2.68 0.31 0.01
C SER A 29 2.71 1.19 1.26
N THR A 30 2.10 2.36 1.17
CA THR A 30 1.84 3.21 2.35
C THR A 30 0.96 2.52 3.38
N LEU A 31 0.14 1.54 2.98
CA LEU A 31 -0.70 0.75 3.85
C LEU A 31 0.02 -0.46 4.47
N GLY A 32 1.26 -0.76 4.08
CA GLY A 32 1.94 -1.98 4.52
C GLY A 32 2.39 -2.87 3.37
N LEU A 33 2.78 -4.08 3.74
CA LEU A 33 3.03 -5.16 2.80
C LEU A 33 1.73 -5.56 2.11
N TYR A 34 1.85 -5.97 0.85
CA TYR A 34 0.75 -6.60 0.16
C TYR A 34 1.23 -7.74 -0.72
N ALA A 35 0.31 -8.65 -1.00
CA ALA A 35 0.43 -9.67 -2.02
C ALA A 35 -0.88 -9.74 -2.80
N ALA A 36 -0.83 -10.08 -4.08
CA ALA A 36 -2.00 -10.12 -4.93
C ALA A 36 -1.86 -11.23 -5.97
N PRO A 37 -2.70 -12.27 -5.96
CA PRO A 37 -2.90 -13.07 -7.16
C PRO A 37 -3.55 -12.21 -8.25
N VAL A 38 -3.12 -12.44 -9.48
CA VAL A 38 -3.58 -11.76 -10.69
C VAL A 38 -4.02 -12.81 -11.69
N TYR A 39 -5.18 -12.60 -12.30
CA TYR A 39 -5.69 -13.39 -13.39
C TYR A 39 -5.66 -12.57 -14.67
N ASP A 40 -4.81 -12.99 -15.60
CA ASP A 40 -4.59 -12.33 -16.89
C ASP A 40 -5.75 -12.72 -17.83
N MET A 41 -6.73 -11.82 -18.00
CA MET A 41 -7.90 -12.13 -18.83
C MET A 41 -7.58 -12.04 -20.32
N ASN A 42 -6.82 -11.01 -20.71
CA ASN A 42 -6.31 -10.78 -22.06
C ASN A 42 -5.11 -9.82 -22.00
N GLU A 43 -4.57 -9.43 -23.16
CA GLU A 43 -3.38 -8.58 -23.26
C GLU A 43 -3.53 -7.17 -22.64
N ASN A 44 -4.76 -6.72 -22.38
CA ASN A 44 -5.06 -5.37 -21.90
C ASN A 44 -5.86 -5.33 -20.60
N ILE A 45 -6.30 -6.47 -20.06
CA ILE A 45 -7.19 -6.51 -18.91
C ILE A 45 -6.80 -7.66 -17.98
N ASP A 46 -6.60 -7.33 -16.72
CA ASP A 46 -6.38 -8.30 -15.64
C ASP A 46 -7.42 -8.12 -14.52
N ILE A 47 -7.66 -9.20 -13.78
CA ILE A 47 -8.34 -9.15 -12.49
C ILE A 47 -7.32 -9.40 -11.39
N ARG A 48 -7.24 -8.52 -10.41
CA ARG A 48 -6.30 -8.61 -9.30
C ARG A 48 -7.03 -8.62 -7.96
N VAL A 49 -6.55 -9.45 -7.04
CA VAL A 49 -7.11 -9.57 -5.68
C VAL A 49 -6.04 -9.16 -4.67
N PRO A 50 -5.85 -7.86 -4.40
CA PRO A 50 -4.81 -7.43 -3.46
C PRO A 50 -5.21 -7.74 -2.02
N LEU A 51 -4.24 -8.26 -1.25
CA LEU A 51 -4.32 -8.53 0.17
C LEU A 51 -3.30 -7.63 0.88
N TYR A 52 -3.79 -6.69 1.68
CA TYR A 52 -2.96 -5.82 2.51
C TYR A 52 -2.99 -6.33 3.95
N PHE A 53 -1.81 -6.51 4.54
CA PHE A 53 -1.71 -7.01 5.90
C PHE A 53 -0.47 -6.49 6.61
N GLY A 54 -0.60 -6.36 7.93
CA GLY A 54 0.50 -6.10 8.85
C GLY A 54 0.47 -4.70 9.46
N SER A 55 1.54 -4.41 10.18
CA SER A 55 1.73 -3.13 10.84
C SER A 55 3.10 -2.55 10.52
N GLN A 56 3.16 -1.27 10.18
CA GLN A 56 4.41 -0.54 10.02
C GLN A 56 4.48 0.63 11.00
N ASN A 57 5.63 0.77 11.66
CA ASN A 57 5.94 1.92 12.47
C ASN A 57 6.76 2.90 11.63
N TYR A 58 6.42 4.19 11.71
CA TYR A 58 7.14 5.28 11.10
C TYR A 58 7.61 6.22 12.19
N LYS A 59 8.86 6.65 12.10
CA LYS A 59 9.40 7.68 12.98
C LYS A 59 10.01 8.75 12.10
N SER A 60 9.49 9.97 12.20
CA SER A 60 10.03 11.12 11.48
C SER A 60 10.41 12.22 12.47
N THR A 61 11.54 12.87 12.23
CA THR A 61 11.97 14.03 13.01
C THR A 61 12.16 15.20 12.06
N GLU A 62 11.30 16.21 12.18
CA GLU A 62 11.36 17.46 11.39
C GLU A 62 11.24 18.65 12.33
N GLY A 63 12.08 19.68 12.16
CA GLY A 63 12.01 20.91 12.96
C GLY A 63 12.20 20.71 14.47
N GLY A 64 12.91 19.65 14.90
CA GLY A 64 13.06 19.30 16.32
C GLY A 64 11.85 18.60 16.94
N THR A 65 10.79 18.38 16.16
CA THR A 65 9.61 17.60 16.53
C THR A 65 9.77 16.17 16.04
N THR A 66 9.58 15.19 16.93
CA THR A 66 9.50 13.78 16.55
C THR A 66 8.05 13.34 16.50
N ILE A 67 7.67 12.74 15.37
CA ILE A 67 6.36 12.13 15.15
C ILE A 67 6.55 10.62 15.12
N ASP A 68 5.92 9.94 16.05
CA ASP A 68 5.84 8.48 16.11
C ASP A 68 4.49 8.06 15.52
N GLY A 69 4.53 7.40 14.36
CA GLY A 69 3.37 6.93 13.62
C GLY A 69 3.32 5.41 13.57
N LYS A 70 2.11 4.85 13.55
CA LYS A 70 1.86 3.42 13.35
C LYS A 70 0.65 3.24 12.46
N ILE A 71 0.83 2.54 11.34
CA ILE A 71 -0.26 2.05 10.50
C ILE A 71 -0.47 0.56 10.72
N ILE A 72 -1.74 0.17 10.79
CA ILE A 72 -2.18 -1.23 10.78
C ILE A 72 -3.18 -1.34 9.65
N SER A 73 -2.97 -2.29 8.74
CA SER A 73 -3.88 -2.52 7.62
C SER A 73 -4.21 -3.99 7.53
N GLU A 74 -5.49 -4.27 7.35
CA GLU A 74 -6.04 -5.60 7.10
C GLU A 74 -7.18 -5.41 6.10
N SER A 75 -6.88 -5.63 4.82
CA SER A 75 -7.87 -5.46 3.77
C SER A 75 -7.64 -6.40 2.60
N VAL A 76 -8.72 -6.71 1.90
CA VAL A 76 -8.74 -7.49 0.66
C VAL A 76 -9.48 -6.68 -0.39
N GLY A 77 -9.01 -6.70 -1.63
CA GLY A 77 -9.69 -6.04 -2.74
C GLY A 77 -9.99 -6.96 -3.89
N VAL A 78 -10.83 -6.46 -4.80
CA VAL A 78 -10.96 -6.97 -6.16
C VAL A 78 -10.83 -5.77 -7.08
N MET A 79 -9.90 -5.86 -8.01
CA MET A 79 -9.54 -4.79 -8.94
C MET A 79 -9.56 -5.31 -10.37
N LEU A 80 -10.03 -4.46 -11.27
CA LEU A 80 -9.88 -4.61 -12.71
C LEU A 80 -8.79 -3.65 -13.16
N ASP A 81 -7.75 -4.18 -13.77
CA ASP A 81 -6.60 -3.43 -14.27
C ASP A 81 -6.71 -3.34 -15.80
N TYR A 82 -6.60 -2.12 -16.35
CA TYR A 82 -6.64 -1.86 -17.79
C TYR A 82 -5.33 -1.25 -18.27
N TYR A 83 -4.77 -1.82 -19.34
CA TYR A 83 -3.47 -1.46 -19.91
C TYR A 83 -3.64 -0.86 -21.32
N PRO A 84 -3.80 0.47 -21.44
CA PRO A 84 -4.10 1.12 -22.72
C PRO A 84 -2.94 1.11 -23.72
N SER A 85 -1.69 0.95 -23.25
CA SER A 85 -0.47 1.07 -24.07
C SER A 85 0.53 -0.05 -23.82
N GLY A 86 0.05 -1.23 -23.42
CA GLY A 86 0.88 -2.37 -23.01
C GLY A 86 1.20 -2.38 -21.51
N SER A 87 2.11 -3.25 -21.09
CA SER A 87 2.26 -3.71 -19.69
C SER A 87 2.84 -2.71 -18.67
N TRP A 88 3.26 -1.52 -19.10
CA TRP A 88 4.03 -0.58 -18.27
C TRP A 88 3.19 0.52 -17.61
N PHE A 89 1.95 0.73 -18.08
CA PHE A 89 1.02 1.69 -17.49
C PHE A 89 -0.34 1.02 -17.34
N ARG A 90 -0.90 1.09 -16.13
CA ARG A 90 -2.22 0.54 -15.81
C ARG A 90 -3.13 1.56 -15.13
N ILE A 91 -4.39 1.52 -15.51
CA ILE A 91 -5.48 2.18 -14.81
C ILE A 91 -6.30 1.11 -14.12
N SER A 92 -6.48 1.25 -12.81
CA SER A 92 -7.15 0.23 -12.02
C SER A 92 -8.39 0.77 -11.34
N GLY A 93 -9.45 -0.01 -11.33
CA GLY A 93 -10.70 0.31 -10.63
C GLY A 93 -11.24 -0.91 -9.89
N GLY A 94 -11.80 -0.73 -8.69
CA GLY A 94 -12.28 -1.86 -7.91
C GLY A 94 -12.96 -1.50 -6.60
N LEU A 95 -13.10 -2.52 -5.76
CA LEU A 95 -13.63 -2.42 -4.41
C LEU A 95 -12.64 -3.05 -3.45
N THR A 96 -12.48 -2.45 -2.26
CA THR A 96 -11.75 -3.07 -1.15
C THR A 96 -12.68 -3.26 0.03
N ALA A 97 -12.48 -4.37 0.73
CA ALA A 97 -13.12 -4.70 1.98
C ALA A 97 -12.10 -4.77 3.12
N GLY A 98 -12.49 -4.34 4.32
CA GLY A 98 -11.59 -4.15 5.45
C GLY A 98 -11.17 -2.69 5.60
N GLY A 99 -9.94 -2.43 6.06
CA GLY A 99 -9.47 -1.05 6.19
C GLY A 99 -8.12 -0.91 6.86
N TYR A 100 -7.85 0.32 7.30
CA TYR A 100 -6.63 0.68 8.00
C TYR A 100 -6.94 1.53 9.23
N ASN A 101 -6.01 1.49 10.17
CA ASN A 101 -5.96 2.35 11.34
C ASN A 101 -4.57 2.97 11.43
N PHE A 102 -4.51 4.30 11.38
CA PHE A 102 -3.31 5.09 11.53
C PHE A 102 -3.36 5.85 12.85
N ASN A 103 -2.35 5.65 13.66
CA ASN A 103 -2.14 6.38 14.91
C ASN A 103 -0.85 7.18 14.78
N ALA A 104 -0.86 8.43 15.18
CA ALA A 104 0.34 9.23 15.31
C ALA A 104 0.32 10.01 16.62
N SER A 105 1.47 10.14 17.25
CA SER A 105 1.64 10.93 18.47
C SER A 105 2.87 11.82 18.34
N THR A 106 2.80 13.02 18.91
CA THR A 106 3.95 13.92 19.01
C THR A 106 3.86 14.84 20.22
N ALA A 107 5.01 15.25 20.77
CA ALA A 107 5.10 16.13 21.94
C ALA A 107 5.18 17.63 21.56
N SER A 108 5.25 17.94 20.27
CA SER A 108 5.23 19.31 19.78
C SER A 108 4.66 19.39 18.36
N LEU A 109 4.04 20.52 18.01
CA LEU A 109 3.62 20.81 16.65
C LEU A 109 3.95 22.27 16.33
N GLU A 110 4.50 22.53 15.16
CA GLU A 110 4.64 23.88 14.63
C GLU A 110 3.48 24.15 13.66
N PHE A 111 2.73 25.21 13.94
CA PHE A 111 1.67 25.70 13.06
C PHE A 111 1.84 27.19 12.89
N ASP A 112 2.00 27.64 11.64
CA ASP A 112 2.13 29.06 11.28
C ASP A 112 3.26 29.78 12.07
N GLY A 113 4.43 29.13 12.17
CA GLY A 113 5.61 29.66 12.87
C GLY A 113 5.51 29.69 14.40
N THR A 114 4.41 29.18 14.97
CA THR A 114 4.24 29.04 16.43
C THR A 114 4.41 27.58 16.83
N THR A 115 5.37 27.31 17.72
CA THR A 115 5.56 25.97 18.30
C THR A 115 4.67 25.78 19.52
N TYR A 116 3.83 24.75 19.48
CA TYR A 116 3.02 24.30 20.60
C TYR A 116 3.67 23.05 21.19
N THR A 117 4.03 23.08 22.48
CA THR A 117 4.63 21.94 23.19
C THR A 117 3.58 21.30 24.09
N ARG A 118 2.96 20.20 23.62
CA ARG A 118 1.94 19.39 24.30
C ARG A 118 1.92 17.99 23.67
N ASP A 119 1.31 17.03 24.36
CA ASP A 119 1.00 15.73 23.75
C ASP A 119 -0.16 15.87 22.76
N PHE A 120 0.10 15.56 21.50
CA PHE A 120 -0.88 15.54 20.42
C PHE A 120 -1.02 14.12 19.90
N ASP A 121 -2.26 13.63 19.87
CA ASP A 121 -2.61 12.33 19.33
C ASP A 121 -3.53 12.48 18.11
N LEU A 122 -3.23 11.74 17.05
CA LEU A 122 -4.02 11.65 15.83
C LEU A 122 -4.41 10.19 15.61
N ASN A 123 -5.71 9.91 15.52
CA ASN A 123 -6.24 8.62 15.10
C ASN A 123 -7.06 8.80 13.81
N ILE A 124 -6.66 8.10 12.75
CA ILE A 124 -7.40 8.03 11.49
C ILE A 124 -7.77 6.57 11.24
N LYS A 125 -9.07 6.30 11.14
CA LYS A 125 -9.59 4.97 10.87
C LYS A 125 -10.52 5.01 9.66
N GLN A 126 -10.40 4.01 8.79
CA GLN A 126 -11.42 3.77 7.77
C GLN A 126 -12.71 3.25 8.44
N ASP A 127 -13.79 4.02 8.30
CA ASP A 127 -15.08 3.69 8.94
C ASP A 127 -15.89 2.66 8.13
N LYS A 128 -15.84 2.76 6.79
CA LYS A 128 -16.59 1.86 5.90
C LYS A 128 -15.83 0.57 5.64
N ASN A 129 -16.53 -0.55 5.83
CA ASN A 129 -15.99 -1.88 5.56
C ASN A 129 -15.81 -2.19 4.08
N ILE A 130 -16.48 -1.49 3.17
CA ILE A 130 -16.31 -1.64 1.72
C ILE A 130 -16.24 -0.26 1.07
N VAL A 131 -15.20 -0.01 0.28
CA VAL A 131 -14.97 1.27 -0.39
C VAL A 131 -14.54 1.08 -1.85
N PRO A 132 -14.93 2.01 -2.75
CA PRO A 132 -14.40 2.02 -4.11
C PRO A 132 -12.94 2.48 -4.11
N VAL A 133 -12.15 1.91 -5.03
CA VAL A 133 -10.73 2.24 -5.21
C VAL A 133 -10.46 2.51 -6.69
N ILE A 134 -9.65 3.54 -6.93
CA ILE A 134 -9.08 3.86 -8.23
C ILE A 134 -7.58 4.04 -8.02
N ALA A 135 -6.77 3.46 -8.89
CA ALA A 135 -5.32 3.56 -8.84
C ALA A 135 -4.72 3.71 -10.24
N LEU A 136 -3.52 4.28 -10.28
CA LEU A 136 -2.66 4.36 -11.47
C LEU A 136 -1.33 3.70 -11.12
N GLY A 137 -0.77 2.94 -12.05
CA GLY A 137 0.50 2.23 -11.87
C GLY A 137 1.29 2.10 -13.15
#